data_AF-A0A4W5M017-F1
#
_entry.id   AF-A0A4W5M017-F1
#
_cell.length_a   1.000
_cell.length_b   1.000
_cell.length_c   1.000
_cell.angle_alpha   90.00
_cell.angle_beta   90.00
_cell.angle_gamma   90.00
#
_symmetry.space_group_name_H-M   'P 1'
#
loop_
_entity.id
_entity.type
_entity.pdbx_description
1 polymer ?
#
loop_
_entity_poly.entity_id
_entity_poly.type
_entity_poly.pdbx_seq_one_letter_code
_entity_poly.pdbx_strand_id
1 'polypeptide(L)' 'MGRLCEEPICILPCLNGGRCAAPYQCECPTGWTGTRCHSGKYVRVCHSGGCVCVVLICR' A
#
# COMPACT_ATOMS: atom_id res chain seq x y z
N MET A 1 24.41 -19.07 5.52
CA MET A 1 23.97 -18.30 6.71
C MET A 1 23.33 -17.01 6.23
N GLY A 2 22.17 -16.65 6.82
CA GLY A 2 21.13 -15.80 6.23
C GLY A 2 21.55 -14.39 5.83
N ARG A 3 20.90 -13.88 4.77
CA ARG A 3 21.18 -12.61 4.06
C ARG A 3 20.43 -11.40 4.63
N LEU A 4 20.27 -11.32 5.95
CA LEU A 4 19.37 -10.35 6.61
C LEU A 4 20.11 -9.15 7.23
N CYS A 5 21.07 -8.57 6.51
CA CYS A 5 21.81 -7.40 7.00
C CYS A 5 21.39 -6.06 6.37
N GLU A 6 20.44 -6.06 5.43
CA GLU A 6 20.09 -4.87 4.65
C GLU A 6 18.58 -4.61 4.49
N GLU A 7 17.73 -5.53 4.98
CA GLU A 7 16.29 -5.43 4.76
C GLU A 7 15.58 -4.88 6.01
N PRO A 8 14.93 -3.70 5.94
CA PRO A 8 14.25 -3.11 7.08
C PRO A 8 13.11 -4.02 7.54
N ILE A 9 13.12 -4.35 8.84
CA ILE A 9 12.09 -5.20 9.46
C ILE A 9 11.03 -4.29 10.08
N CYS A 10 9.78 -4.47 9.65
CA CYS A 10 8.65 -3.73 10.21
C CYS A 10 8.21 -4.43 11.50
N ILE A 11 8.00 -3.67 12.56
CA ILE A 11 7.52 -4.21 13.85
C ILE A 11 6.12 -4.81 13.69
N LEU A 12 5.32 -4.21 12.80
CA LEU A 12 4.04 -4.75 12.37
C LEU A 12 4.09 -5.06 10.87
N PRO A 13 3.60 -6.22 10.42
CA PRO A 13 3.64 -6.57 9.01
C PRO A 13 2.82 -5.58 8.18
N CYS A 14 3.36 -5.17 7.03
CA CYS A 14 2.64 -4.41 6.02
C CYS A 14 1.55 -5.29 5.40
N LEU A 15 0.37 -4.71 5.14
CA LEU A 15 -0.77 -5.42 4.56
C LEU A 15 -0.86 -5.17 3.05
N ASN A 16 -1.72 -5.93 2.37
CA ASN A 16 -2.07 -5.74 0.95
C ASN A 16 -0.86 -5.71 -0.01
N GLY A 17 0.21 -6.43 0.30
CA GLY A 17 1.42 -6.48 -0.52
C GLY A 17 2.37 -5.30 -0.32
N GLY A 18 2.21 -4.52 0.75
CA GLY A 18 3.17 -3.48 1.14
C GLY A 18 4.56 -4.03 1.45
N ARG A 19 5.60 -3.29 1.05
CA ARG A 19 7.00 -3.60 1.37
C ARG A 19 7.42 -2.83 2.61
N CYS A 20 8.18 -3.45 3.49
CA CYS A 20 8.75 -2.73 4.61
C CYS A 20 9.92 -1.85 4.14
N ALA A 21 9.91 -0.58 4.51
CA ALA A 21 11.01 0.36 4.26
C ALA A 21 11.68 0.83 5.57
N ALA A 22 10.97 0.82 6.69
CA ALA A 22 11.51 1.12 8.02
C ALA A 22 10.63 0.49 9.12
N PRO A 23 11.06 0.46 10.40
CA PRO A 23 10.34 -0.21 11.51
C PRO A 23 8.86 0.17 11.69
N TYR A 24 8.46 1.33 11.19
CA TYR A 24 7.07 1.83 11.19
C TYR A 24 6.61 2.37 9.82
N GLN A 25 7.38 2.11 8.77
CA GLN A 25 7.15 2.67 7.45
C GLN A 25 7.01 1.55 6.43
N CYS A 26 5.81 1.47 5.85
CA CYS A 26 5.51 0.58 4.74
C CYS A 26 5.44 1.39 3.44
N GLU A 27 6.11 0.90 2.39
CA GLU A 27 5.85 1.28 1.01
C GLU A 27 4.60 0.55 0.53
N CYS A 28 3.53 1.31 0.30
CA CYS A 28 2.25 0.77 -0.11
C CYS A 28 2.12 0.68 -1.63
N PRO A 29 1.56 -0.43 -2.15
CA PRO A 29 1.22 -0.50 -3.56
C PRO A 29 0.13 0.51 -3.92
N THR A 30 0.03 0.84 -5.20
CA THR A 30 -1.00 1.74 -5.72
C THR A 30 -2.38 1.29 -5.26
N GLY A 31 -3.19 2.25 -4.81
CA GLY A 31 -4.51 1.97 -4.26
C GLY A 31 -4.52 1.62 -2.76
N TRP A 32 -3.39 1.65 -2.06
CA TRP A 32 -3.33 1.44 -0.60
C TRP A 32 -2.57 2.56 0.12
N THR A 33 -2.92 2.81 1.38
CA THR A 33 -2.39 3.88 2.22
C THR A 33 -2.48 3.53 3.70
N GLY A 34 -1.90 4.40 4.54
CA GLY A 34 -1.76 4.20 5.97
C GLY A 34 -0.42 3.55 6.32
N THR A 35 -0.03 3.60 7.60
CA THR A 35 1.27 3.13 8.10
C THR A 35 1.58 1.66 7.78
N ARG A 36 0.52 0.87 7.57
CA ARG A 36 0.59 -0.57 7.24
C ARG A 36 -0.13 -0.92 5.93
N CYS A 37 -0.45 0.05 5.08
CA CYS A 37 -1.20 -0.17 3.85
C CYS A 37 -2.58 -0.83 4.09
N HIS A 38 -3.19 -0.53 5.24
CA HIS A 38 -4.47 -1.11 5.67
C HIS A 38 -5.68 -0.37 5.08
N SER A 39 -5.49 0.87 4.62
CA SER A 39 -6.56 1.70 4.07
C SER A 39 -6.48 1.68 2.55
N GLY A 40 -7.55 1.33 1.85
CA GLY A 40 -7.61 1.47 0.39
C GLY A 40 -7.79 2.93 -0.04
N LYS A 41 -7.00 3.40 -1.01
CA LYS A 41 -7.26 4.65 -1.73
C LYS A 41 -8.21 4.36 -2.88
N TYR A 42 -9.41 4.90 -2.78
CA TYR A 42 -10.37 4.92 -3.87
C TYR A 42 -10.11 6.15 -4.73
N VAL A 43 -9.94 5.98 -6.03
CA VAL A 43 -9.96 7.11 -6.97
C VAL A 43 -11.39 7.38 -7.37
N ARG A 44 -11.82 8.62 -7.17
CA ARG A 44 -13.09 9.12 -7.65
C ARG A 44 -12.94 9.46 -9.14
N VAL A 45 -13.48 8.61 -10.00
CA VAL A 45 -13.56 8.87 -11.45
C VAL A 45 -14.95 9.42 -11.72
N CYS A 46 -15.04 10.58 -12.35
CA CYS A 46 -16.33 11.17 -12.75
C CYS A 46 -16.50 11.05 -14.26
N HIS A 47 -17.55 10.37 -14.68
CA HIS A 47 -18.03 10.34 -16.06
C HIS A 47 -19.28 11.21 -16.19
N SER A 48 -19.71 11.47 -17.43
CA SER A 48 -20.82 12.36 -17.81
C SER A 48 -22.19 12.05 -17.17
N GLY A 49 -22.29 10.99 -16.36
CA GLY A 49 -23.50 10.58 -15.64
C GLY A 49 -23.28 10.18 -14.18
N GLY A 50 -22.09 10.41 -13.61
CA GLY A 50 -21.84 10.11 -12.19
C GLY A 50 -20.38 9.87 -11.84
N CYS A 51 -20.08 9.84 -10.55
CA CYS A 51 -18.75 9.51 -10.05
C CYS A 51 -18.72 8.11 -9.45
N VAL A 52 -17.75 7.29 -9.86
CA VAL A 52 -17.50 5.95 -9.32
C VAL A 52 -16.18 5.93 -8.55
N CYS A 53 -16.17 5.23 -7.43
CA CYS A 53 -14.98 4.99 -6.62
C CYS A 53 -14.36 3.67 -7.05
N VAL A 54 -13.27 3.72 -7.81
CA VAL A 54 -12.55 2.51 -8.24
C VAL A 54 -11.29 2.29 -7.39
N VAL A 55 -11.03 1.04 -7.04
CA VAL A 55 -9.77 0.61 -6.40
C VAL A 55 -8.74 0.43 -7.52
N LEU A 56 -7.80 1.36 -7.66
CA LEU A 56 -6.73 1.25 -8.66
C LEU A 56 -5.71 0.18 -8.23
N ILE A 57 -5.96 -1.07 -8.61
CA ILE A 57 -4.88 -1.99 -9.00
C ILE A 57 -4.79 -1.94 -10.52
N CYS A 58 -4.12 -0.93 -11.06
CA CYS A 58 -3.84 -0.83 -12.50
C CYS A 58 -2.48 -1.46 -12.81
N ARG A 59 -2.47 -2.39 -13.76
CA ARG A 59 -1.34 -2.62 -14.66
C ARG A 59 -1.79 -2.25 -16.08
#